data_AF-A0A833LPZ1-F1
#
_entry.id   AF-A0A833LPZ1-F1
#
_cell.length_a   1.000
_cell.length_b   1.000
_cell.length_c   1.000
_cell.angle_alpha   90.00
_cell.angle_beta   90.00
_cell.angle_gamma   90.00
#
_symmetry.space_group_name_H-M   'P 1'
#
loop_
_entity.id
_entity.type
_entity.pdbx_description
1 polymer ?
#
loop_
_entity_poly.entity_id
_entity_poly.type
_entity_poly.pdbx_seq_one_letter_code
_entity_poly.pdbx_strand_id
1 'polypeptide(L)'
;MPAAAPRRRHRRWLGAAAAVALALAAAAWWSTRAPTAWSPQASLVRHTDHDRPLRDGERLQLGDRIDLKLVSDRPTWAWVLNEDEAGSFHLLFPLPGLPQSNPLPTGALVLPGRQQGRALSWQVSSAAGREEFVVVLADRPLPALEQRVASLAAARIEPIERGVDRVASVPLAQVSLRGRHLNALLADSAADLADTHHVRVLGYRFETTR
;
A
#
# COMPACT_ATOMS: atom_id res chain seq x y z
N MET A 1 -52.39 -58.19 42.23
CA MET A 1 -51.60 -57.83 41.02
C MET A 1 -52.46 -56.95 40.12
N PRO A 2 -51.92 -56.04 39.29
CA PRO A 2 -50.56 -55.51 39.26
C PRO A 2 -50.50 -53.98 39.59
N ALA A 3 -49.30 -53.42 39.67
CA ALA A 3 -49.06 -51.98 39.89
C ALA A 3 -48.82 -51.23 38.57
N ALA A 4 -49.14 -49.93 38.52
CA ALA A 4 -48.84 -49.06 37.39
C ALA A 4 -47.81 -47.98 37.78
N ALA A 5 -46.60 -48.06 37.23
CA ALA A 5 -45.50 -47.12 37.47
C ALA A 5 -45.45 -45.98 36.42
N PRO A 6 -44.91 -44.79 36.75
CA PRO A 6 -45.09 -43.59 35.93
C PRO A 6 -44.05 -43.41 34.81
N ARG A 7 -44.52 -43.11 33.59
CA ARG A 7 -43.66 -42.71 32.46
C ARG A 7 -43.44 -41.18 32.41
N ARG A 8 -42.41 -40.68 33.11
CA ARG A 8 -41.91 -39.28 33.00
C ARG A 8 -40.40 -39.21 32.75
N ARG A 9 -39.94 -39.46 31.51
CA ARG A 9 -38.51 -39.28 31.12
C ARG A 9 -38.24 -38.45 29.84
N HIS A 10 -39.22 -38.20 28.97
CA HIS A 10 -38.94 -37.65 27.63
C HIS A 10 -38.76 -36.12 27.54
N ARG A 11 -39.27 -35.31 28.50
CA ARG A 11 -39.23 -33.83 28.39
C ARG A 11 -37.84 -33.19 28.59
N ARG A 12 -36.83 -33.90 29.09
CA ARG A 12 -35.48 -33.34 29.33
C ARG A 12 -34.58 -33.31 28.09
N TRP A 13 -34.86 -34.13 27.07
CA TRP A 13 -33.99 -34.24 25.88
C TRP A 13 -34.22 -33.14 24.83
N LEU A 14 -35.43 -32.56 24.76
CA LEU A 14 -35.76 -31.52 23.79
C LEU A 14 -35.04 -30.19 24.06
N GLY A 15 -34.81 -29.84 25.33
CA GLY A 15 -34.07 -28.61 25.68
C GLY A 15 -32.58 -28.67 25.32
N ALA A 16 -31.96 -29.83 25.46
CA ALA A 16 -30.55 -30.03 25.11
C ALA A 16 -30.29 -29.93 23.60
N ALA A 17 -31.17 -30.51 22.78
CA ALA A 17 -31.05 -30.47 21.32
C ALA A 17 -31.12 -29.04 20.76
N ALA A 18 -32.03 -28.21 21.27
CA ALA A 18 -32.18 -26.81 20.84
C ALA A 18 -30.95 -25.96 21.17
N ALA A 19 -30.33 -26.17 22.34
CA ALA A 19 -29.12 -25.46 22.76
C ALA A 19 -27.92 -25.81 21.86
N VAL A 20 -27.76 -27.09 21.49
CA VAL A 20 -26.70 -27.53 20.55
C VAL A 20 -26.92 -26.95 19.16
N ALA A 21 -28.16 -26.93 18.66
CA ALA A 21 -28.47 -26.33 17.35
C ALA A 21 -28.15 -24.82 17.30
N LEU A 22 -28.47 -24.07 18.36
CA LEU A 22 -28.13 -22.65 18.48
C LEU A 22 -26.61 -22.41 18.59
N ALA A 23 -25.89 -23.25 19.34
CA ALA A 23 -24.44 -23.16 19.45
C ALA A 23 -23.74 -23.42 18.11
N LEU A 24 -24.21 -24.43 17.35
CA LEU A 24 -23.70 -24.73 16.01
C LEU A 24 -24.03 -23.61 15.01
N ALA A 25 -25.22 -23.02 15.07
CA ALA A 25 -25.59 -21.89 14.23
C ALA A 25 -24.75 -20.63 14.55
N ALA A 26 -24.48 -20.35 15.83
CA ALA A 26 -23.61 -19.24 16.24
C ALA A 26 -22.16 -19.47 15.81
N ALA A 27 -21.64 -20.70 15.97
CA ALA A 27 -20.31 -21.07 15.50
C ALA A 27 -20.18 -20.96 13.97
N ALA A 28 -21.20 -21.36 13.21
CA ALA A 28 -21.26 -21.19 11.76
C ALA A 28 -21.34 -19.70 11.33
N TRP A 29 -22.02 -18.85 12.11
CA TRP A 29 -22.06 -17.41 11.85
C TRP A 29 -20.71 -16.74 12.14
N TRP A 30 -19.99 -17.18 13.17
CA TRP A 30 -18.64 -16.66 13.44
C TRP A 30 -17.59 -17.19 12.46
N SER A 31 -17.67 -18.45 12.02
CA SER A 31 -16.72 -19.00 11.04
C SER A 31 -16.91 -18.46 9.61
N THR A 32 -18.09 -17.95 9.27
CA THR A 32 -18.37 -17.32 7.96
C THR A 32 -17.90 -15.87 7.86
N ARG A 33 -17.43 -15.25 8.95
CA ARG A 33 -16.69 -13.98 8.90
C ARG A 33 -15.24 -14.23 8.53
N ALA A 34 -15.01 -14.58 7.26
CA ALA A 34 -13.66 -14.54 6.69
C ALA A 34 -13.04 -13.15 6.92
N PRO A 35 -11.76 -13.05 7.34
CA PRO A 35 -11.10 -11.75 7.48
C PRO A 35 -11.16 -11.01 6.15
N THR A 36 -11.64 -9.77 6.13
CA THR A 36 -11.66 -8.95 4.92
C THR A 36 -10.25 -8.87 4.36
N ALA A 37 -10.06 -9.36 3.14
CA ALA A 37 -8.76 -9.33 2.47
C ALA A 37 -8.29 -7.87 2.36
N TRP A 38 -7.08 -7.59 2.85
CA TRP A 38 -6.53 -6.24 2.81
C TRP A 38 -6.36 -5.80 1.35
N SER A 39 -6.96 -4.67 1.00
CA SER A 39 -7.05 -4.20 -0.38
C SER A 39 -6.92 -2.68 -0.42
N PRO A 40 -5.70 -2.14 -0.18
CA PRO A 40 -5.48 -0.71 -0.22
C PRO A 40 -5.63 -0.20 -1.66
N GLN A 41 -6.29 0.93 -1.82
CA GLN A 41 -6.44 1.60 -3.10
C GLN A 41 -5.42 2.72 -3.17
N ALA A 42 -4.60 2.76 -4.22
CA ALA A 42 -3.56 3.76 -4.29
C ALA A 42 -3.24 4.19 -5.72
N SER A 43 -3.39 5.50 -5.93
CA SER A 43 -3.06 6.23 -7.14
C SER A 43 -2.47 7.57 -6.69
N LEU A 44 -1.19 7.81 -6.95
CA LEU A 44 -0.73 9.18 -7.06
C LEU A 44 -1.46 9.86 -8.25
N VAL A 45 -1.36 11.19 -8.34
CA VAL A 45 -2.16 12.06 -9.23
C VAL A 45 -1.39 13.33 -9.58
N ARG A 46 -1.57 13.88 -10.80
CA ARG A 46 -1.18 15.26 -11.13
C ARG A 46 -2.04 16.24 -10.36
N HIS A 47 -1.38 17.04 -9.53
CA HIS A 47 -1.94 18.11 -8.70
C HIS A 47 -2.29 19.30 -9.60
N THR A 48 -3.57 19.49 -9.85
CA THR A 48 -4.14 20.65 -10.56
C THR A 48 -5.40 21.10 -9.84
N ASP A 49 -6.17 22.06 -10.38
CA ASP A 49 -7.50 22.40 -9.83
C ASP A 49 -8.45 21.20 -9.74
N HIS A 50 -8.21 20.17 -10.58
CA HIS A 50 -8.86 18.87 -10.52
C HIS A 50 -7.81 17.75 -10.56
N ASP A 51 -7.53 17.13 -9.41
CA ASP A 51 -6.55 16.03 -9.29
C ASP A 51 -6.79 14.93 -10.34
N ARG A 52 -5.83 14.75 -11.24
CA ARG A 52 -5.92 13.80 -12.35
C ARG A 52 -4.99 12.60 -12.09
N PRO A 53 -5.50 11.36 -12.01
CA PRO A 53 -4.64 10.18 -12.05
C PRO A 53 -3.85 10.17 -13.37
N LEU A 54 -2.52 10.02 -13.29
CA LEU A 54 -1.71 9.76 -14.48
C LEU A 54 -1.98 8.32 -14.98
N ARG A 55 -1.30 7.87 -16.04
CA ARG A 55 -1.28 6.48 -16.53
C ARG A 55 0.14 6.02 -16.89
N ASP A 56 0.38 4.71 -16.89
CA ASP A 56 1.70 4.17 -17.30
C ASP A 56 1.97 4.57 -18.76
N GLY A 57 3.18 5.05 -19.03
CA GLY A 57 3.54 5.65 -20.32
C GLY A 57 2.93 7.02 -20.59
N GLU A 58 2.28 7.68 -19.62
CA GLU A 58 1.86 9.08 -19.77
C GLU A 58 3.10 10.01 -19.77
N ARG A 59 2.95 11.20 -20.37
CA ARG A 59 4.00 12.21 -20.37
C ARG A 59 3.90 13.16 -19.19
N LEU A 60 5.02 13.32 -18.50
CA LEU A 60 5.24 14.34 -17.48
C LEU A 60 5.88 15.58 -18.12
N GLN A 61 5.57 16.74 -17.56
CA GLN A 61 6.16 18.02 -17.95
C GLN A 61 7.01 18.56 -16.81
N LEU A 62 8.08 19.28 -17.16
CA LEU A 62 8.88 19.98 -16.16
C LEU A 62 8.00 20.94 -15.34
N GLY A 63 8.13 20.87 -14.01
CA GLY A 63 7.32 21.65 -13.08
C GLY A 63 6.01 20.98 -12.65
N ASP A 64 5.63 19.83 -13.23
CA ASP A 64 4.47 19.05 -12.78
C ASP A 64 4.54 18.78 -11.28
N ARG A 65 3.44 19.10 -10.59
CA ARG A 65 3.25 18.78 -9.16
C ARG A 65 2.36 17.56 -9.07
N ILE A 66 2.72 16.59 -8.23
CA ILE A 66 1.98 15.33 -8.15
C ILE A 66 2.04 14.76 -6.71
N ASP A 67 1.00 14.02 -6.31
CA ASP A 67 0.67 13.65 -4.92
C ASP A 67 0.17 12.20 -4.83
N LEU A 68 0.39 11.46 -3.73
CA LEU A 68 -0.12 10.09 -3.56
C LEU A 68 -1.48 10.08 -2.89
N LYS A 69 -2.58 9.78 -3.60
CA LYS A 69 -3.82 9.35 -2.95
C LYS A 69 -3.75 7.88 -2.54
N LEU A 70 -3.86 7.63 -1.23
CA LEU A 70 -3.95 6.31 -0.63
C LEU A 70 -5.27 6.21 0.15
N VAL A 71 -5.98 5.09 0.02
CA VAL A 71 -7.10 4.71 0.88
C VAL A 71 -6.86 3.31 1.42
N SER A 72 -6.90 3.14 2.74
CA SER A 72 -6.82 1.81 3.37
C SER A 72 -7.72 1.69 4.59
N ASP A 73 -8.21 0.47 4.84
CA ASP A 73 -8.95 0.06 6.03
C ASP A 73 -8.03 -0.29 7.22
N ARG A 74 -6.71 -0.35 7.01
CA ARG A 74 -5.70 -0.70 8.02
C ARG A 74 -4.57 0.34 8.09
N PRO A 75 -3.86 0.46 9.22
CA PRO A 75 -2.60 1.17 9.26
C PRO A 75 -1.66 0.62 8.19
N THR A 76 -1.05 1.50 7.40
CA THR A 76 -0.32 1.13 6.18
C THR A 76 1.09 1.69 6.20
N TRP A 77 2.09 0.85 6.01
CA TRP A 77 3.43 1.27 5.67
C TRP A 77 3.48 1.53 4.16
N ALA A 78 3.96 2.70 3.76
CA ALA A 78 4.15 3.05 2.36
C ALA A 78 5.61 3.45 2.10
N TRP A 79 6.12 3.06 0.94
CA TRP A 79 7.37 3.57 0.39
C TRP A 79 7.12 4.05 -1.03
N VAL A 80 7.41 5.31 -1.32
CA VAL A 80 7.33 5.88 -2.67
C VAL A 80 8.77 6.12 -3.12
N LEU A 81 9.16 5.47 -4.20
CA LEU A 81 10.53 5.40 -4.71
C LEU A 81 10.54 5.79 -6.18
N ASN A 82 11.64 6.41 -6.62
CA ASN A 82 11.82 6.86 -8.00
C ASN A 82 13.25 6.58 -8.47
N GLU A 83 13.41 6.31 -9.77
CA GLU A 83 14.69 6.30 -10.47
C GLU A 83 14.55 6.94 -11.85
N ASP A 84 15.39 7.93 -12.14
CA ASP A 84 15.41 8.63 -13.44
C ASP A 84 16.20 7.84 -14.52
N GLU A 85 16.31 8.38 -15.74
CA GLU A 85 17.12 7.78 -16.80
C GLU A 85 18.62 7.72 -16.50
N ALA A 86 19.14 8.66 -15.71
CA ALA A 86 20.54 8.71 -15.30
C ALA A 86 20.87 7.69 -14.18
N GLY A 87 19.86 7.03 -13.58
CA GLY A 87 20.02 6.15 -12.43
C GLY A 87 20.13 6.90 -11.10
N SER A 88 19.56 8.10 -11.01
CA SER A 88 19.37 8.85 -9.75
C SER A 88 18.21 8.23 -8.99
N PHE A 89 18.50 7.56 -7.87
CA PHE A 89 17.47 6.98 -7.00
C PHE A 89 17.01 8.01 -5.96
N HIS A 90 15.70 8.19 -5.84
CA HIS A 90 15.07 9.12 -4.91
C HIS A 90 14.06 8.41 -3.99
N LEU A 91 14.25 8.58 -2.68
CA LEU A 91 13.23 8.27 -1.68
C LEU A 91 12.28 9.45 -1.56
N LEU A 92 11.01 9.22 -1.91
CA LEU A 92 9.96 10.23 -1.97
C LEU A 92 9.02 10.15 -0.76
N PHE A 93 8.82 8.96 -0.21
CA PHE A 93 8.17 8.74 1.08
C PHE A 93 8.64 7.40 1.69
N PRO A 94 8.78 7.26 3.02
CA PRO A 94 8.67 8.32 4.04
C PRO A 94 9.84 9.31 3.97
N LEU A 95 9.61 10.54 4.41
CA LEU A 95 10.63 11.60 4.39
C LEU A 95 10.99 12.03 5.82
N PRO A 96 12.29 12.17 6.15
CA PRO A 96 12.69 12.67 7.46
C PRO A 96 12.21 14.11 7.66
N GLY A 97 11.75 14.42 8.88
CA GLY A 97 11.26 15.75 9.26
C GLY A 97 9.81 16.07 8.88
N LEU A 98 9.10 15.20 8.14
CA LEU A 98 7.67 15.38 7.92
C LEU A 98 6.85 14.80 9.10
N PRO A 99 5.73 15.46 9.50
CA PRO A 99 4.80 14.91 10.49
C PRO A 99 4.12 13.61 10.05
N GLN A 100 4.00 13.38 8.75
CA GLN A 100 3.42 12.17 8.17
C GLN A 100 4.56 11.19 7.84
N SER A 101 4.58 10.06 8.56
CA SER A 101 5.57 8.99 8.44
C SER A 101 4.89 7.62 8.50
N ASN A 102 5.65 6.53 8.36
CA ASN A 102 5.13 5.18 8.59
C ASN A 102 5.03 4.88 10.10
N PRO A 103 4.00 4.13 10.55
CA PRO A 103 2.84 3.70 9.78
C PRO A 103 1.83 4.85 9.56
N LEU A 104 1.23 4.88 8.37
CA LEU A 104 0.13 5.78 8.04
C LEU A 104 -1.16 5.31 8.73
N PRO A 105 -2.04 6.24 9.17
CA PRO A 105 -3.33 5.90 9.77
C PRO A 105 -4.32 5.32 8.74
N THR A 106 -5.43 4.77 9.23
CA THR A 106 -6.55 4.31 8.40
C THR A 106 -7.27 5.47 7.72
N GLY A 107 -7.94 5.19 6.60
CA GLY A 107 -8.75 6.15 5.85
C GLY A 107 -8.09 6.64 4.56
N ALA A 108 -8.52 7.81 4.09
CA ALA A 108 -8.02 8.46 2.89
C ALA A 108 -6.91 9.47 3.25
N LEU A 109 -5.78 9.38 2.56
CA LEU A 109 -4.58 10.18 2.81
C LEU A 109 -3.99 10.69 1.49
N VAL A 110 -3.25 11.79 1.60
CA VAL A 110 -2.43 12.34 0.51
C VAL A 110 -0.98 12.35 0.99
N LEU A 111 -0.05 11.69 0.28
CA LEU A 111 1.38 11.78 0.54
C LEU A 111 2.04 12.74 -0.49
N PRO A 112 3.14 13.45 -0.16
CA PRO A 112 3.93 13.33 1.07
C PRO A 112 3.24 13.92 2.30
N GLY A 113 2.19 14.73 2.13
CA GLY A 113 1.30 15.18 3.21
C GLY A 113 1.32 16.68 3.41
N ARG A 114 1.50 17.12 4.66
CA ARG A 114 1.56 18.54 5.01
C ARG A 114 2.75 18.84 5.89
N GLN A 115 3.35 20.01 5.69
CA GLN A 115 4.36 20.58 6.57
C GLN A 115 3.91 21.98 6.99
N GLN A 116 3.91 22.27 8.29
CA GLN A 116 3.47 23.57 8.85
C GLN A 116 2.09 24.02 8.32
N GLY A 117 1.15 23.08 8.17
CA GLY A 117 -0.19 23.35 7.65
C GLY A 117 -0.29 23.50 6.12
N ARG A 118 0.81 23.64 5.37
CA ARG A 118 0.83 23.70 3.90
C ARG A 118 0.82 22.29 3.31
N ALA A 119 -0.01 22.07 2.28
CA ALA A 119 0.03 20.84 1.49
C ALA A 119 1.34 20.77 0.70
N LEU A 120 2.01 19.62 0.79
CA LEU A 120 3.20 19.31 0.02
C LEU A 120 2.81 18.40 -1.14
N SER A 121 3.41 18.66 -2.30
CA SER A 121 3.56 17.71 -3.39
C SER A 121 5.05 17.52 -3.63
N TRP A 122 5.41 16.48 -4.35
CA TRP A 122 6.70 16.47 -5.04
C TRP A 122 6.58 17.30 -6.33
N GLN A 123 7.70 17.59 -6.99
CA GLN A 123 7.72 18.35 -8.26
C GLN A 123 8.71 17.71 -9.25
N VAL A 124 8.29 17.57 -10.51
CA VAL A 124 9.18 17.13 -11.60
C VAL A 124 10.18 18.24 -11.89
N SER A 125 11.43 18.08 -11.44
CA SER A 125 12.52 19.05 -11.64
C SER A 125 13.55 18.63 -12.71
N SER A 126 13.49 17.37 -13.16
CA SER A 126 14.31 16.84 -14.25
C SER A 126 13.55 16.89 -15.58
N ALA A 127 14.27 17.06 -16.69
CA ALA A 127 13.77 16.73 -18.03
C ALA A 127 14.50 15.48 -18.57
N ALA A 128 14.80 14.53 -17.68
CA ALA A 128 15.72 13.42 -17.92
C ALA A 128 15.14 12.27 -18.77
N GLY A 129 14.23 12.54 -19.71
CA GLY A 129 13.74 11.57 -20.68
C GLY A 129 12.79 10.51 -20.11
N ARG A 130 13.23 9.68 -19.18
CA ARG A 130 12.43 8.65 -18.49
C ARG A 130 12.47 8.83 -16.98
N GLU A 131 11.33 8.62 -16.35
CA GLU A 131 11.21 8.49 -14.90
C GLU A 131 10.49 7.17 -14.57
N GLU A 132 10.98 6.41 -13.60
CA GLU A 132 10.36 5.18 -13.12
C GLU A 132 10.01 5.29 -11.64
N PHE A 133 8.88 4.71 -11.25
CA PHE A 133 8.37 4.76 -9.89
C PHE A 133 7.97 3.39 -9.40
N VAL A 134 8.28 3.14 -8.14
CA VAL A 134 7.83 1.97 -7.41
C VAL A 134 7.20 2.45 -6.13
N VAL A 135 5.99 1.98 -5.87
CA VAL A 135 5.34 2.20 -4.59
C VAL A 135 4.94 0.89 -3.97
N VAL A 136 5.56 0.62 -2.83
CA VAL A 136 5.26 -0.52 -1.96
C VAL A 136 4.30 -0.05 -0.88
N LEU A 137 3.26 -0.84 -0.63
CA LEU A 137 2.36 -0.71 0.51
C LEU A 137 2.39 -2.03 1.29
N ALA A 138 2.37 -1.97 2.61
CA ALA A 138 2.18 -3.13 3.47
C ALA A 138 1.30 -2.83 4.69
N ASP A 139 0.58 -3.82 5.23
CA ASP A 139 -0.17 -3.69 6.51
C ASP A 139 0.68 -4.03 7.75
N ARG A 140 1.99 -4.18 7.56
CA ARG A 140 3.02 -4.46 8.56
C ARG A 140 4.37 -3.85 8.13
N PRO A 141 5.34 -3.62 9.04
CA PRO A 141 6.68 -3.18 8.64
C PRO A 141 7.37 -4.23 7.76
N LEU A 142 8.29 -3.79 6.90
CA LEU A 142 9.09 -4.64 6.00
C LEU A 142 10.59 -4.40 6.28
N PRO A 143 11.18 -5.03 7.31
CA PRO A 143 12.51 -4.65 7.79
C PRO A 143 13.63 -4.78 6.77
N ALA A 144 13.56 -5.75 5.84
CA ALA A 144 14.58 -5.88 4.80
C ALA A 144 14.48 -4.72 3.80
N LEU A 145 13.27 -4.38 3.34
CA LEU A 145 13.04 -3.21 2.48
C LEU A 145 13.47 -1.91 3.18
N GLU A 146 13.11 -1.73 4.45
CA GLU A 146 13.47 -0.53 5.24
C GLU A 146 15.00 -0.35 5.33
N GLN A 147 15.75 -1.41 5.63
CA GLN A 147 17.21 -1.37 5.69
C GLN A 147 17.85 -1.05 4.34
N ARG A 148 17.34 -1.63 3.25
CA ARG A 148 17.85 -1.40 1.89
C ARG A 148 17.56 0.02 1.40
N VAL A 149 16.33 0.51 1.60
CA VAL A 149 15.94 1.90 1.29
C VAL A 149 16.78 2.90 2.09
N ALA A 150 16.98 2.66 3.39
CA ALA A 150 17.83 3.51 4.23
C ALA A 150 19.29 3.55 3.74
N SER A 151 19.82 2.39 3.31
CA SER A 151 21.19 2.27 2.79
C SER A 151 21.37 3.02 1.46
N LEU A 152 20.41 2.93 0.54
CA LEU A 152 20.41 3.67 -0.72
C LEU A 152 20.27 5.19 -0.51
N ALA A 153 19.40 5.61 0.42
CA ALA A 153 19.20 7.02 0.73
C ALA A 153 20.42 7.64 1.43
N ALA A 154 21.04 6.92 2.38
CA ALA A 154 22.22 7.41 3.10
C ALA A 154 23.47 7.53 2.19
N ALA A 155 23.55 6.77 1.11
CA ALA A 155 24.65 6.81 0.15
C ALA A 155 24.67 8.07 -0.75
N ARG A 156 23.62 8.92 -0.73
CA ARG A 156 23.52 10.12 -1.57
C ARG A 156 23.22 11.36 -0.72
N ILE A 157 24.28 12.09 -0.34
CA ILE A 157 24.19 13.41 0.29
C ILE A 157 24.23 14.47 -0.80
N GLU A 158 23.07 14.86 -1.34
CA GLU A 158 22.89 16.05 -2.20
C GLU A 158 21.57 16.76 -1.85
N PRO A 159 21.43 18.08 -2.09
CA PRO A 159 20.23 18.84 -1.78
C PRO A 159 18.98 18.31 -2.48
N ILE A 160 17.87 18.37 -1.74
CA ILE A 160 16.70 17.55 -1.98
C ILE A 160 15.70 18.28 -2.89
N GLU A 161 15.83 18.08 -4.20
CA GLU A 161 14.72 18.20 -5.16
C GLU A 161 14.16 16.79 -5.42
N ARG A 162 12.82 16.64 -5.39
CA ARG A 162 12.16 15.33 -5.35
C ARG A 162 11.08 15.23 -6.43
N GLY A 163 11.31 14.33 -7.39
CA GLY A 163 10.43 13.99 -8.53
C GLY A 163 9.22 13.12 -8.18
N VAL A 164 8.39 12.77 -9.17
CA VAL A 164 6.99 12.36 -8.94
C VAL A 164 6.27 11.54 -10.02
N ASP A 165 5.26 10.75 -9.62
CA ASP A 165 4.27 10.01 -10.45
C ASP A 165 2.98 9.62 -9.67
N ARG A 166 1.83 9.13 -10.21
CA ARG A 166 1.08 7.79 -10.46
C ARG A 166 -0.18 8.23 -11.26
N VAL A 167 -0.90 7.45 -12.05
CA VAL A 167 -0.94 6.03 -12.45
C VAL A 167 -1.95 5.11 -11.76
N ALA A 168 -2.94 4.71 -12.57
CA ALA A 168 -3.83 3.59 -12.36
C ALA A 168 -3.03 2.30 -12.10
N SER A 169 -3.33 1.63 -10.99
CA SER A 169 -2.62 0.44 -10.51
C SER A 169 -2.44 -0.65 -11.57
N VAL A 170 -1.19 -0.91 -11.93
CA VAL A 170 -0.79 -2.13 -12.64
C VAL A 170 0.06 -2.95 -11.67
N PRO A 171 -0.21 -4.26 -11.46
CA PRO A 171 0.69 -5.11 -10.68
C PRO A 171 2.11 -5.05 -11.23
N LEU A 172 3.13 -4.98 -10.37
CA LEU A 172 4.55 -4.88 -10.76
C LEU A 172 4.95 -5.90 -11.85
N ALA A 173 4.39 -7.11 -11.82
CA ALA A 173 4.62 -8.18 -12.80
C ALA A 173 4.26 -7.81 -14.26
N GLN A 174 3.55 -6.70 -14.48
CA GLN A 174 3.14 -6.19 -15.80
C GLN A 174 3.92 -4.92 -16.22
N VAL A 175 4.85 -4.43 -15.39
CA VAL A 175 5.67 -3.24 -15.70
C VAL A 175 7.15 -3.60 -15.70
N SER A 176 7.78 -3.49 -16.88
CA SER A 176 9.22 -3.71 -17.04
C SER A 176 10.01 -2.46 -16.66
N LEU A 177 10.50 -2.43 -15.42
CA LEU A 177 11.44 -1.42 -14.94
C LEU A 177 12.81 -1.57 -15.60
N ARG A 178 13.45 -0.46 -15.95
CA ARG A 178 14.84 -0.38 -16.46
C ARG A 178 15.79 0.20 -15.42
N GLY A 179 15.29 0.89 -14.39
CA GLY A 179 16.07 1.41 -13.28
C GLY A 179 16.90 0.31 -12.59
N ARG A 180 18.20 0.55 -12.40
CA ARG A 180 19.11 -0.45 -11.84
C ARG A 180 18.87 -0.61 -10.34
N HIS A 181 18.69 0.50 -9.64
CA HIS A 181 18.54 0.53 -8.18
C HIS A 181 17.16 0.00 -7.78
N LEU A 182 16.10 0.36 -8.50
CA LEU A 182 14.75 -0.18 -8.29
C LEU A 182 14.70 -1.70 -8.53
N ASN A 183 15.26 -2.19 -9.65
CA ASN A 183 15.31 -3.64 -9.91
C ASN A 183 16.12 -4.39 -8.85
N ALA A 184 17.29 -3.88 -8.46
CA ALA A 184 18.10 -4.49 -7.40
C ALA A 184 17.38 -4.50 -6.05
N LEU A 185 16.75 -3.39 -5.67
CA LEU A 185 15.98 -3.28 -4.42
C LEU A 185 14.80 -4.26 -4.37
N LEU A 186 14.07 -4.41 -5.49
CA LEU A 186 12.95 -5.33 -5.62
C LEU A 186 13.40 -6.80 -5.58
N ALA A 187 14.53 -7.13 -6.22
CA ALA A 187 15.12 -8.46 -6.18
C ALA A 187 15.63 -8.82 -4.77
N ASP A 188 16.38 -7.92 -4.13
CA ASP A 188 16.91 -8.10 -2.77
C ASP A 188 15.80 -8.18 -1.71
N SER A 189 14.63 -7.57 -1.97
CA SER A 189 13.46 -7.59 -1.08
C SER A 189 12.40 -8.62 -1.49
N ALA A 190 12.66 -9.47 -2.49
CA ALA A 190 11.63 -10.30 -3.13
C ALA A 190 10.87 -11.23 -2.16
N ALA A 191 11.53 -11.72 -1.10
CA ALA A 191 10.90 -12.54 -0.08
C ALA A 191 9.82 -11.79 0.73
N ASP A 192 10.09 -10.55 1.13
CA ASP A 192 9.13 -9.67 1.80
C ASP A 192 7.98 -9.30 0.86
N LEU A 193 8.30 -9.00 -0.40
CA LEU A 193 7.34 -8.51 -1.40
C LEU A 193 6.45 -9.60 -2.02
N ALA A 194 6.82 -10.88 -1.89
CA ALA A 194 6.05 -12.01 -2.40
C ALA A 194 4.74 -12.27 -1.62
N ASP A 195 4.60 -11.74 -0.40
CA ASP A 195 3.40 -11.91 0.43
C ASP A 195 2.26 -11.00 -0.05
N THR A 196 1.58 -11.41 -1.11
CA THR A 196 0.45 -10.69 -1.71
C THR A 196 -0.80 -10.63 -0.83
N HIS A 197 -0.82 -11.21 0.38
CA HIS A 197 -1.88 -10.94 1.35
C HIS A 197 -1.60 -9.66 2.16
N HIS A 198 -0.32 -9.38 2.40
CA HIS A 198 0.16 -8.30 3.27
C HIS A 198 0.90 -7.17 2.54
N VAL A 199 1.21 -7.35 1.24
CA VAL A 199 1.96 -6.38 0.42
C VAL A 199 1.24 -6.09 -0.90
N ARG A 200 1.33 -4.83 -1.35
CA ARG A 200 1.01 -4.41 -2.73
C ARG A 200 2.19 -3.64 -3.29
N VAL A 201 2.66 -4.03 -4.47
CA VAL A 201 3.68 -3.28 -5.21
C VAL A 201 3.10 -2.84 -6.54
N LEU A 202 3.09 -1.53 -6.76
CA LEU A 202 2.68 -0.92 -8.01
C LEU A 202 3.89 -0.20 -8.62
N GLY A 203 4.21 -0.52 -9.87
CA GLY A 203 5.34 0.06 -10.60
C GLY A 203 4.86 0.83 -11.82
N TYR A 204 5.59 1.87 -12.23
CA TYR A 204 5.17 2.81 -13.26
C TYR A 204 6.34 3.47 -13.99
N ARG A 205 6.09 3.97 -15.20
CA ARG A 205 7.08 4.63 -16.05
C ARG A 205 6.49 5.81 -16.85
N PHE A 206 7.25 6.89 -16.95
CA PHE A 206 6.92 8.12 -17.67
C PHE A 206 7.96 8.43 -18.72
N GLU A 207 7.52 9.18 -19.72
CA GLU A 207 8.40 10.01 -20.52
C GLU A 207 8.31 11.45 -20.00
N THR A 208 9.44 12.07 -19.69
CA THR A 208 9.48 13.46 -19.20
C THR A 208 9.91 14.39 -20.32
N THR A 209 9.03 15.34 -20.63
CA THR A 209 9.24 16.36 -21.68
C THR A 209 9.49 17.74 -21.09
N ARG A 210 10.24 18.57 -21.83
CA ARG A 210 10.35 20.01 -21.56
C ARG A 210 9.05 20.75 -21.87
#